data_AF-A0A496DGQ4-F1
#
_entry.id   AF-A0A496DGQ4-F1
#
_cell.length_a   1.000
_cell.length_b   1.000
_cell.length_c   1.000
_cell.angle_alpha   90.00
_cell.angle_beta   90.00
_cell.angle_gamma   90.00
#
_symmetry.space_group_name_H-M   'P 1'
#
loop_
_entity.id
_entity.type
_entity.pdbx_description
1 polymer ?
#
loop_
_entity_poly.entity_id
_entity_poly.type
_entity_poly.pdbx_seq_one_letter_code
_entity_poly.pdbx_strand_id
1 'polypeptide(L)'
;MNSNYFYSNTVLSSRNKRFLEEVQTIAESIKQQVYVLSGPLIDSKYQYNDDSLIIVLSSKRKIAFVTTRKVDDDFMDLCKDIIEDIGSVSDKYGYKEKIGRPRKWKDRLTGIYSVKDINDVTMWFCKDIAINDADDFRTLDLLVSLYW
;
A
#
# COMPACT_ATOMS: atom_id res chain seq x y z
N MET A 1 19.88 10.50 7.04
CA MET A 1 20.24 9.10 7.35
C MET A 1 19.48 8.23 6.36
N ASN A 2 20.17 7.40 5.58
CA ASN A 2 19.50 6.40 4.75
C ASN A 2 18.97 5.30 5.68
N SER A 3 17.65 5.11 5.69
CA SER A 3 17.02 4.04 6.45
C SER A 3 17.13 2.74 5.67
N ASN A 4 17.67 1.70 6.28
CA ASN A 4 17.72 0.37 5.66
C ASN A 4 16.36 -0.33 5.65
N TYR A 5 15.35 0.22 6.32
CA TYR A 5 14.02 -0.37 6.49
C TYR A 5 12.91 0.45 5.85
N PHE A 6 13.22 1.59 5.23
CA PHE A 6 12.22 2.47 4.64
C PHE A 6 12.64 2.91 3.24
N TYR A 7 11.76 2.71 2.28
CA TYR A 7 11.90 3.22 0.92
C TYR A 7 10.67 4.05 0.57
N SER A 8 10.88 5.19 -0.09
CA SER A 8 9.81 6.00 -0.64
C SER A 8 10.18 6.59 -1.99
N ASN A 9 9.26 6.56 -2.95
CA ASN A 9 9.35 7.33 -4.20
C ASN A 9 8.33 8.49 -4.26
N THR A 10 7.57 8.70 -3.18
CA THR A 10 6.59 9.79 -3.11
C THR A 10 7.29 11.13 -2.96
N VAL A 11 6.80 12.16 -3.64
CA VAL A 11 7.32 13.51 -3.48
C VAL A 11 6.94 14.05 -2.09
N LEU A 12 7.95 14.48 -1.32
CA LEU A 12 7.73 15.08 -0.01
C LEU A 12 6.97 16.40 -0.15
N SER A 13 5.89 16.55 0.60
CA SER A 13 5.08 17.76 0.67
C SER A 13 4.73 18.09 2.11
N SER A 14 4.26 19.31 2.37
CA SER A 14 3.77 19.70 3.70
C SER A 14 2.59 18.83 4.17
N ARG A 15 1.85 18.20 3.26
CA ARG A 15 0.66 17.39 3.57
C ARG A 15 0.99 15.95 3.96
N ASN A 16 2.10 15.39 3.48
CA ASN A 16 2.51 14.01 3.76
C ASN A 16 3.74 13.89 4.67
N LYS A 17 4.51 14.97 4.86
CA LYS A 17 5.78 14.94 5.59
C LYS A 17 5.68 14.25 6.95
N ARG A 18 4.75 14.70 7.80
CA ARG A 18 4.56 14.13 9.14
C ARG A 18 4.23 12.63 9.08
N PHE A 19 3.33 12.25 8.20
CA PHE A 19 2.95 10.85 8.01
C PHE A 19 4.15 10.00 7.57
N LEU A 20 4.93 10.45 6.59
CA LEU A 20 6.10 9.72 6.09
C LEU A 20 7.20 9.59 7.16
N GLU A 21 7.46 10.64 7.94
CA GLU A 21 8.42 10.62 9.05
C GLU A 21 8.00 9.63 10.16
N GLU A 22 6.70 9.60 10.50
CA GLU A 22 6.16 8.64 11.47
C GLU A 22 6.25 7.19 10.94
N VAL A 23 5.89 6.94 9.67
CA VAL A 23 6.03 5.61 9.05
C VAL A 23 7.49 5.16 9.00
N GLN A 24 8.43 6.05 8.66
CA GLN A 24 9.86 5.75 8.67
C GLN A 24 10.33 5.37 10.08
N THR A 25 9.93 6.14 11.09
CA THR A 25 10.29 5.87 12.49
C THR A 25 9.76 4.50 12.94
N ILE A 26 8.53 4.16 12.54
CA ILE A 26 7.94 2.85 12.82
C ILE A 26 8.76 1.74 12.16
N ALA A 27 9.09 1.87 10.87
CA ALA A 27 9.87 0.88 10.11
C ALA A 27 11.23 0.57 10.78
N GLU A 28 11.91 1.62 11.25
CA GLU A 28 13.18 1.53 11.98
C GLU A 28 13.01 0.87 13.36
N SER A 29 11.93 1.22 14.08
CA SER A 29 11.63 0.67 15.40
C SER A 29 11.35 -0.84 15.35
N ILE A 30 10.55 -1.28 14.37
CA ILE A 30 10.18 -2.69 14.22
C ILE A 30 11.19 -3.50 13.38
N LYS A 31 12.22 -2.84 12.82
CA LYS A 31 13.22 -3.42 11.92
C LYS A 31 12.60 -4.21 10.76
N GLN A 32 11.56 -3.64 10.15
CA GLN A 32 10.83 -4.27 9.05
C GLN A 32 10.80 -3.33 7.86
N GLN A 33 11.04 -3.90 6.67
CA GLN A 33 10.98 -3.13 5.44
C GLN A 33 9.57 -2.60 5.20
N VAL A 34 9.47 -1.29 5.01
CA VAL A 34 8.27 -0.56 4.61
C VAL A 34 8.58 0.18 3.32
N TYR A 35 7.65 0.10 2.39
CA TYR A 35 7.70 0.79 1.12
C TYR A 35 6.53 1.76 1.01
N VAL A 36 6.81 2.96 0.53
CA VAL A 36 5.82 4.01 0.29
C VAL A 36 5.90 4.44 -1.16
N LEU A 37 4.85 4.13 -1.92
CA LEU A 37 4.80 4.35 -3.36
C LEU A 37 3.79 5.43 -3.76
N SER A 38 4.10 6.24 -4.77
CA SER A 38 3.13 7.15 -5.43
C SER A 38 2.26 6.43 -6.48
N GLY A 39 2.52 5.15 -6.73
CA GLY A 39 1.81 4.30 -7.68
C GLY A 39 2.55 2.96 -7.83
N PRO A 40 1.91 1.92 -8.40
CA PRO A 40 2.59 0.69 -8.77
C PRO A 40 3.78 0.96 -9.70
N LEU A 41 4.91 0.26 -9.49
CA LEU A 41 6.08 0.38 -10.37
C LEU A 41 6.06 -0.61 -11.53
N ILE A 42 5.13 -1.57 -11.50
CA ILE A 42 4.98 -2.59 -12.53
C ILE A 42 4.34 -2.02 -13.80
N ASP A 43 4.91 -2.38 -14.96
CA ASP A 43 4.40 -2.09 -16.32
C ASP A 43 4.03 -0.60 -16.52
N SER A 44 4.96 0.19 -17.07
CA SER A 44 4.86 1.66 -17.27
C SER A 44 3.73 2.15 -18.18
N LYS A 45 2.82 1.25 -18.58
CA LYS A 45 1.65 1.54 -19.41
C LYS A 45 0.63 2.44 -18.71
N TYR A 46 0.53 2.38 -17.39
CA TYR A 46 -0.45 3.15 -16.62
C TYR A 46 0.26 4.20 -15.77
N GLN A 47 -0.09 5.47 -15.98
CA GLN A 47 0.34 6.57 -15.14
C GLN A 47 -0.83 6.99 -14.24
N TYR A 48 -0.73 6.66 -12.96
CA TYR A 48 -1.67 7.10 -11.94
C TYR A 48 -1.26 8.49 -11.47
N ASN A 49 -1.67 9.53 -12.19
CA ASN A 49 -1.30 10.92 -11.92
C ASN A 49 -2.14 11.52 -10.79
N ASP A 50 -2.03 10.97 -9.58
CA ASP A 50 -2.60 11.55 -8.37
C ASP A 50 -1.48 11.84 -7.37
N ASP A 51 -1.18 13.13 -7.17
CA ASP A 51 -0.13 13.60 -6.26
C ASP A 51 -0.46 13.35 -4.78
N SER A 52 -1.72 13.04 -4.48
CA SER A 52 -2.20 12.73 -3.14
C SER A 52 -2.09 11.26 -2.78
N LEU A 53 -1.94 10.36 -3.77
CA LEU A 53 -1.86 8.91 -3.59
C LEU A 53 -0.56 8.49 -2.92
N ILE A 54 -0.70 7.65 -1.90
CA ILE A 54 0.37 7.00 -1.17
C ILE A 54 -0.03 5.53 -0.98
N ILE A 55 0.80 4.60 -1.44
CA ILE A 55 0.60 3.16 -1.24
C ILE A 55 1.62 2.69 -0.22
N VAL A 56 1.16 2.24 0.95
CA VAL A 56 2.03 1.69 2.00
C VAL A 56 2.02 0.17 1.90
N LEU A 57 3.21 -0.40 1.69
CA LEU A 57 3.44 -1.84 1.58
C LEU A 57 4.42 -2.30 2.66
N SER A 58 4.05 -3.34 3.40
CA SER A 58 4.95 -3.99 4.34
C SER A 58 4.47 -5.41 4.64
N SER A 59 5.38 -6.30 5.04
CA SER A 59 5.01 -7.67 5.38
C SER A 59 4.00 -7.69 6.55
N LYS A 60 3.03 -8.60 6.49
CA LYS A 60 1.95 -8.75 7.51
C LYS A 60 1.10 -7.48 7.72
N ARG A 61 1.07 -6.58 6.74
CA ARG A 61 0.22 -5.38 6.73
C ARG A 61 -0.63 -5.38 5.47
N LYS A 62 -1.89 -4.98 5.58
CA LYS A 62 -2.73 -4.72 4.41
C LYS A 62 -2.02 -3.73 3.50
N ILE A 63 -2.20 -3.88 2.19
CA ILE A 63 -1.85 -2.86 1.21
C ILE A 63 -2.73 -1.64 1.48
N ALA A 64 -2.13 -0.57 2.01
CA ALA A 64 -2.89 0.60 2.39
C ALA A 64 -2.77 1.68 1.32
N PHE A 65 -3.90 2.03 0.72
CA PHE A 65 -4.04 3.20 -0.13
C PHE A 65 -4.40 4.39 0.75
N VAL A 66 -3.52 5.37 0.81
CA VAL A 66 -3.63 6.53 1.68
C VAL A 66 -3.63 7.78 0.81
N THR A 67 -4.56 8.69 1.05
CA THR A 67 -4.59 10.00 0.40
C THR A 67 -4.25 11.14 1.35
N THR A 68 -3.56 12.17 0.86
CA THR A 68 -3.38 13.44 1.61
C THR A 68 -4.61 14.36 1.57
N ARG A 69 -5.58 14.08 0.69
CA ARG A 69 -6.90 14.74 0.67
C ARG A 69 -7.94 13.89 1.43
N LYS A 70 -9.22 14.29 1.39
CA LYS A 70 -10.29 13.43 1.91
C LYS A 70 -10.49 12.28 0.92
N VAL A 71 -10.92 11.13 1.43
CA VAL A 71 -11.37 10.04 0.56
C VAL A 71 -12.64 10.49 -0.15
N ASP A 72 -12.60 10.52 -1.48
CA ASP A 72 -13.70 10.83 -2.39
C ASP A 72 -13.91 9.67 -3.37
N ASP A 73 -15.00 9.73 -4.15
CA ASP A 73 -15.33 8.69 -5.12
C ASP A 73 -14.22 8.52 -6.18
N ASP A 74 -13.62 9.62 -6.62
CA ASP A 74 -12.51 9.62 -7.58
C ASP A 74 -11.29 8.84 -7.03
N PHE A 75 -10.93 9.06 -5.76
CA PHE A 75 -9.84 8.31 -5.12
C PHE A 75 -10.19 6.83 -4.94
N MET A 76 -11.46 6.53 -4.62
CA MET A 76 -11.91 5.15 -4.49
C MET A 76 -11.87 4.42 -5.84
N ASP A 77 -12.25 5.08 -6.93
CA ASP A 77 -12.18 4.52 -8.28
C ASP A 77 -10.73 4.32 -8.72
N LEU A 78 -9.84 5.28 -8.45
CA LEU A 78 -8.40 5.12 -8.66
C LEU A 78 -7.84 3.87 -7.94
N CYS A 79 -8.23 3.65 -6.68
CA CYS A 79 -7.80 2.46 -5.94
C CYS A 79 -8.34 1.17 -6.56
N LYS A 80 -9.57 1.17 -7.08
CA LYS A 80 -10.15 0.00 -7.77
C LYS A 80 -9.40 -0.31 -9.04
N ASP A 81 -9.08 0.71 -9.85
CA ASP A 81 -8.32 0.55 -11.09
C ASP A 81 -6.95 -0.09 -10.80
N ILE A 82 -6.22 0.42 -9.80
CA ILE A 82 -4.93 -0.18 -9.38
C ILE A 82 -5.10 -1.64 -8.95
N ILE A 83 -6.15 -1.96 -8.17
CA ILE A 83 -6.41 -3.34 -7.71
C ILE A 83 -6.72 -4.27 -8.91
N GLU A 84 -7.46 -3.79 -9.90
CA GLU A 84 -7.79 -4.53 -11.12
C GLU A 84 -6.56 -4.75 -12.00
N ASP A 85 -5.69 -3.75 -12.13
CA ASP A 85 -4.44 -3.86 -12.87
C ASP A 85 -3.49 -4.85 -12.20
N ILE A 86 -3.33 -4.81 -10.88
CA ILE A 86 -2.56 -5.81 -10.13
C ILE A 86 -3.17 -7.21 -10.28
N GLY A 87 -4.49 -7.32 -10.35
CA GLY A 87 -5.18 -8.58 -10.66
C GLY A 87 -4.83 -9.10 -12.06
N SER A 88 -4.75 -8.22 -13.05
CA SER A 88 -4.40 -8.55 -14.43
C SER A 88 -2.92 -8.93 -14.56
N VAL A 89 -2.04 -8.23 -13.85
CA VAL A 89 -0.61 -8.57 -13.71
C VAL A 89 -0.46 -9.95 -13.08
N SER A 90 -1.20 -10.25 -12.01
CA SER A 90 -1.20 -11.58 -11.39
C SER A 90 -1.56 -12.70 -12.38
N ASP A 91 -2.52 -12.46 -13.26
CA ASP A 91 -2.91 -13.39 -14.34
C ASP A 91 -1.76 -13.58 -15.35
N LYS A 92 -1.18 -12.47 -15.81
CA LYS A 92 -0.06 -12.44 -16.76
C LYS A 92 1.16 -13.23 -16.28
N TYR A 93 1.45 -13.20 -14.99
CA TYR A 93 2.58 -13.91 -14.38
C TYR A 93 2.22 -15.28 -13.78
N GLY A 94 0.98 -15.77 -14.00
CA GLY A 94 0.56 -17.12 -13.56
C GLY A 94 0.31 -17.26 -12.05
N TYR A 95 0.20 -16.15 -11.32
CA TYR A 95 -0.09 -16.15 -9.88
C TYR A 95 -1.58 -16.26 -9.55
N LYS A 96 -2.47 -16.16 -10.54
CA LYS A 96 -3.91 -16.20 -10.35
C LYS A 96 -4.44 -17.45 -9.64
N GLU A 97 -3.82 -18.61 -9.85
CA GLU A 97 -4.21 -19.84 -9.14
C GLU A 97 -3.89 -19.78 -7.64
N LYS A 98 -2.84 -19.03 -7.27
CA LYS A 98 -2.38 -18.87 -5.88
C LYS A 98 -3.07 -17.69 -5.18
N ILE A 99 -3.20 -16.56 -5.86
CA ILE A 99 -3.74 -15.31 -5.29
C ILE A 99 -5.26 -15.25 -5.45
N GLY A 100 -5.80 -15.82 -6.53
CA GLY A 100 -7.21 -15.68 -6.90
C GLY A 100 -7.52 -14.32 -7.53
N ARG A 101 -8.80 -14.13 -7.89
CA ARG A 101 -9.30 -12.87 -8.49
C ARG A 101 -9.39 -11.77 -7.42
N PRO A 102 -9.17 -10.48 -7.77
CA PRO A 102 -9.27 -9.35 -6.84
C PRO A 102 -10.46 -9.37 -5.88
N ARG A 103 -11.66 -9.71 -6.39
CA ARG A 103 -12.88 -9.87 -5.59
C ARG A 103 -12.78 -10.81 -4.39
N LYS A 104 -11.80 -11.72 -4.35
CA LYS A 104 -11.61 -12.68 -3.24
C LYS A 104 -10.72 -12.13 -2.11
N TRP A 105 -9.89 -11.13 -2.39
CA TRP A 105 -8.86 -10.67 -1.46
C TRP A 105 -8.88 -9.17 -1.20
N LYS A 106 -9.44 -8.34 -2.10
CA LYS A 106 -9.40 -6.88 -2.00
C LYS A 106 -9.84 -6.37 -0.62
N ASP A 107 -11.03 -6.74 -0.16
CA ASP A 107 -11.60 -6.18 1.08
C ASP A 107 -10.86 -6.65 2.34
N ARG A 108 -10.10 -7.75 2.23
CA ARG A 108 -9.34 -8.34 3.34
C ARG A 108 -7.89 -7.86 3.38
N LEU A 109 -7.26 -7.72 2.21
CA LEU A 109 -5.83 -7.43 2.08
C LEU A 109 -5.54 -5.98 1.72
N THR A 110 -6.54 -5.17 1.38
CA THR A 110 -6.37 -3.74 1.13
C THR A 110 -7.15 -2.89 2.12
N GLY A 111 -6.79 -1.61 2.22
CA GLY A 111 -7.55 -0.61 2.96
C GLY A 111 -7.34 0.77 2.38
N ILE A 112 -8.36 1.63 2.48
CA ILE A 112 -8.38 2.99 1.95
C ILE A 112 -8.47 3.96 3.12
N TYR A 113 -7.58 4.96 3.17
CA TYR A 113 -7.46 5.89 4.29
C TYR A 113 -7.16 7.31 3.81
N SER A 114 -7.50 8.30 4.64
CA SER A 114 -6.93 9.64 4.54
C SER A 114 -5.90 9.85 5.64
N VAL A 115 -4.78 10.52 5.32
CA VAL A 115 -3.82 10.99 6.33
C VAL A 115 -4.52 11.85 7.40
N LYS A 116 -5.59 12.56 7.03
CA LYS A 116 -6.34 13.44 7.95
C LYS A 116 -7.17 12.67 8.97
N ASP A 117 -7.53 11.43 8.65
CA ASP A 117 -8.36 10.58 9.50
C ASP A 117 -7.50 9.66 10.39
N ILE A 118 -6.18 9.59 10.15
CA ILE A 118 -5.22 8.85 10.95
C ILE A 118 -4.69 9.74 12.07
N ASN A 119 -5.23 9.57 13.28
CA ASN A 119 -4.80 10.33 14.45
C ASN A 119 -3.47 9.83 15.03
N ASP A 120 -3.26 8.51 15.02
CA ASP A 120 -2.06 7.83 15.52
C ASP A 120 -1.57 6.84 14.46
N VAL A 121 -0.49 7.21 13.77
CA VAL A 121 0.10 6.39 12.70
C VAL A 121 0.68 5.09 13.24
N THR A 122 1.16 5.07 14.49
CA THR A 122 1.69 3.86 15.10
C THR A 122 0.58 2.87 15.39
N MET A 123 -0.52 3.33 15.99
CA MET A 123 -1.69 2.48 16.22
C MET A 123 -2.27 1.96 14.89
N TRP A 124 -2.45 2.85 13.91
CA TRP A 124 -2.94 2.50 12.59
C TRP A 124 -2.06 1.44 11.91
N PHE A 125 -0.74 1.64 11.89
CA PHE A 125 0.20 0.73 11.24
C PHE A 125 0.29 -0.61 11.98
N CYS A 126 0.33 -0.61 13.31
CA CYS A 126 0.56 -1.82 14.10
C CYS A 126 -0.72 -2.62 14.38
N LYS A 127 -1.91 -2.01 14.28
CA LYS A 127 -3.19 -2.66 14.60
C LYS A 127 -4.18 -2.62 13.44
N ASP A 128 -4.52 -1.44 12.92
CA ASP A 128 -5.65 -1.30 11.99
C ASP A 128 -5.39 -2.00 10.65
N ILE A 129 -4.17 -1.87 10.13
CA ILE A 129 -3.75 -2.55 8.89
C ILE A 129 -3.02 -3.87 9.16
N ALA A 130 -2.96 -4.36 10.41
CA ALA A 130 -2.30 -5.62 10.70
C ALA A 130 -3.11 -6.82 10.18
N ILE A 131 -2.40 -7.77 9.55
CA ILE A 131 -2.96 -9.07 9.18
C ILE A 131 -2.46 -10.10 10.19
N ASN A 132 -3.33 -11.00 10.63
CA ASN A 132 -3.00 -12.07 11.59
C ASN A 132 -3.23 -13.47 11.01
N ASP A 133 -3.88 -13.59 9.85
CA ASP A 133 -4.16 -14.86 9.20
C ASP A 133 -2.95 -15.35 8.38
N ALA A 134 -2.56 -16.61 8.59
CA ALA A 134 -1.36 -17.17 7.99
C ALA A 134 -1.48 -17.43 6.48
N ASP A 135 -2.68 -17.73 5.99
CA ASP A 135 -2.91 -17.92 4.55
C ASP A 135 -2.88 -16.57 3.83
N ASP A 136 -3.38 -15.52 4.49
CA ASP A 136 -3.33 -14.16 3.96
C ASP A 136 -1.90 -13.62 3.82
N PHE A 137 -0.96 -14.04 4.66
CA PHE A 137 0.44 -13.62 4.52
C PHE A 137 1.05 -14.06 3.18
N ARG A 138 0.79 -15.30 2.75
CA ARG A 138 1.34 -15.81 1.48
C ARG A 138 0.75 -15.06 0.29
N THR A 139 -0.55 -14.80 0.31
CA THR A 139 -1.21 -14.03 -0.74
C THR A 139 -0.72 -12.59 -0.75
N LEU A 140 -0.56 -11.97 0.41
CA LEU A 140 -0.05 -10.61 0.55
C LEU A 140 1.38 -10.48 0.02
N ASP A 141 2.31 -11.35 0.42
CA ASP A 141 3.71 -11.25 0.00
C ASP A 141 3.82 -11.38 -1.53
N LEU A 142 3.03 -12.26 -2.14
CA LEU A 142 2.93 -12.35 -3.60
C LEU A 142 2.36 -11.08 -4.21
N LEU A 143 1.27 -10.52 -3.66
CA LEU A 143 0.68 -9.27 -4.15
C LEU A 143 1.66 -8.10 -4.06
N VAL A 144 2.37 -7.94 -2.93
CA VAL A 144 3.37 -6.88 -2.74
C VAL A 144 4.46 -7.01 -3.79
N SER A 145 4.88 -8.22 -4.16
CA SER A 145 5.88 -8.41 -5.22
C SER A 145 5.43 -7.93 -6.60
N LEU A 146 4.11 -7.84 -6.85
CA LEU A 146 3.56 -7.33 -8.12
C LEU A 146 3.53 -5.80 -8.19
N TYR A 147 3.92 -5.09 -7.14
CA TYR A 147 4.06 -3.64 -7.18
C TYR A 147 5.47 -3.20 -7.68
N TRP A 148 6.37 -4.15 -7.96
CA TRP A 148 7.78 -3.95 -8.33
C TRP A 148 8.14 -4.64 -9.64
#